data_AF-A0A1G8JM50-F1
#
_entry.id   AF-A0A1G8JM50-F1
#
_cell.length_a   1.000
_cell.length_b   1.000
_cell.length_c   1.000
_cell.angle_alpha   90.00
_cell.angle_beta   90.00
_cell.angle_gamma   90.00
#
_symmetry.space_group_name_H-M   'P 1'
#
loop_
_entity.id
_entity.type
_entity.pdbx_description
1 polymer ?
#
loop_
_entity_poly.entity_id
_entity_poly.type
_entity_poly.pdbx_seq_one_letter_code
_entity_poly.pdbx_strand_id
1 'polypeptide(L)'
;MKELERTQRQKNSVNSGLLLKKDGSVTAGNASGINDGAAAIIVISERKAKELQIAPLASIRANTSAWVPPRIYGHRSCRSNHKSFK
;
A
#
# COMPACT_ATOMS: atom_id res chain seq x y z
N MET A 1 12.24 -36.86 -21.42
CA MET A 1 11.52 -37.13 -20.15
C MET A 1 11.72 -36.05 -19.09
N LYS A 2 12.95 -35.69 -18.72
CA LYS A 2 13.23 -34.61 -17.73
C LYS A 2 12.70 -33.23 -18.11
N GLU A 3 12.57 -32.94 -19.40
CA GLU A 3 12.10 -31.65 -19.91
C GLU A 3 10.58 -31.51 -19.82
N LEU A 4 9.84 -32.58 -20.15
CA LEU A 4 8.39 -32.66 -19.94
C LEU A 4 8.02 -32.53 -18.46
N GLU A 5 8.79 -33.11 -17.54
CA GLU A 5 8.59 -32.94 -16.09
C GLU A 5 8.85 -31.50 -15.62
N ARG A 6 9.81 -30.78 -16.22
CA ARG A 6 10.05 -29.36 -15.96
C ARG A 6 8.89 -28.52 -16.47
N THR A 7 8.38 -28.79 -17.67
CA THR A 7 7.21 -28.09 -18.22
C THR A 7 5.94 -28.39 -17.42
N GLN A 8 5.78 -29.62 -16.89
CA GLN A 8 4.66 -30.00 -16.02
C GLN A 8 4.76 -29.33 -14.63
N ARG A 9 5.96 -29.23 -14.04
CA ARG A 9 6.20 -28.45 -12.80
C ARG A 9 5.95 -26.96 -13.01
N GLN A 10 6.30 -26.43 -14.17
CA GLN A 10 6.09 -25.03 -14.51
C GLN A 10 4.60 -24.76 -14.76
N LYS A 11 3.86 -25.66 -15.43
CA LYS A 11 2.40 -25.63 -15.57
C LYS A 11 1.65 -25.78 -14.23
N ASN A 12 2.15 -26.60 -13.31
CA ASN A 12 1.59 -26.74 -11.97
C ASN A 12 1.91 -25.55 -11.05
N SER A 13 2.95 -24.78 -11.36
CA SER A 13 3.28 -23.51 -10.70
C SER A 13 2.37 -22.36 -11.17
N VAL A 14 1.95 -22.35 -12.44
CA VAL A 14 1.01 -21.34 -12.97
C VAL A 14 -0.47 -21.65 -12.68
N ASN A 15 -0.78 -22.76 -12.02
CA ASN A 15 -2.15 -23.13 -11.62
C ASN A 15 -2.43 -22.87 -10.12
N SER A 16 -1.97 -21.72 -9.63
CA SER A 16 -2.47 -21.16 -8.37
C SER A 16 -2.81 -19.71 -8.60
N GLY A 17 -4.06 -19.44 -9.01
CA GLY A 17 -4.59 -18.07 -9.16
C GLY A 17 -4.56 -17.24 -7.87
N LEU A 18 -4.06 -17.81 -6.77
CA LEU A 18 -4.08 -17.27 -5.44
C LEU A 18 -2.68 -17.26 -4.85
N LEU A 19 -2.13 -16.06 -4.69
CA LEU A 19 -0.72 -15.81 -4.39
C LEU A 19 -0.29 -16.18 -2.95
N LEU A 20 -1.25 -16.39 -2.04
CA LEU A 20 -0.98 -16.51 -0.61
C LEU A 20 -1.54 -17.79 0.05
N LYS A 21 -2.61 -18.39 -0.51
CA LYS A 21 -3.27 -19.60 -0.02
C LYS A 21 -3.97 -20.34 -1.16
N LYS A 22 -4.04 -21.68 -1.11
CA LYS A 22 -4.67 -22.52 -2.16
C LYS A 22 -6.12 -22.13 -2.50
N ASP A 23 -6.89 -21.61 -1.54
CA ASP A 23 -8.26 -21.11 -1.72
C ASP A 23 -8.46 -19.69 -1.16
N GLY A 24 -7.42 -18.84 -1.23
CA GLY A 24 -7.55 -17.41 -0.91
C GLY A 24 -8.48 -16.65 -1.88
N SER A 25 -8.55 -15.33 -1.72
CA SER A 25 -9.18 -14.42 -2.71
C SER A 25 -8.19 -13.40 -3.30
N VAL A 26 -6.94 -13.40 -2.82
CA VAL A 26 -5.90 -12.44 -3.21
C VAL A 26 -5.10 -12.97 -4.40
N THR A 27 -5.08 -12.20 -5.48
CA THR A 27 -4.44 -12.52 -6.76
C THR A 27 -3.46 -11.41 -7.15
N ALA A 28 -2.63 -11.63 -8.16
CA ALA A 28 -1.74 -10.57 -8.66
C ALA A 28 -2.50 -9.36 -9.22
N GLY A 29 -3.72 -9.56 -9.71
CA GLY A 29 -4.53 -8.50 -10.30
C GLY A 29 -5.24 -7.60 -9.28
N ASN A 30 -5.38 -8.04 -8.02
CA ASN A 30 -6.06 -7.26 -6.97
C ASN A 30 -5.14 -6.83 -5.81
N ALA A 31 -3.87 -7.24 -5.83
CA ALA A 31 -2.86 -6.82 -4.86
C ALA A 31 -1.95 -5.74 -5.45
N SER A 32 -1.35 -4.92 -4.58
CA SER A 32 -0.29 -3.99 -4.99
C SER A 32 0.93 -4.76 -5.53
N GLY A 33 1.56 -4.21 -6.57
CA GLY A 33 2.79 -4.77 -7.14
C GLY A 33 4.04 -4.49 -6.30
N ILE A 34 5.17 -4.99 -6.78
CA ILE A 34 6.50 -4.56 -6.33
C ILE A 34 6.88 -3.33 -7.16
N ASN A 35 7.20 -2.23 -6.49
CA ASN A 35 7.42 -0.94 -7.14
C ASN A 35 8.72 -0.30 -6.65
N ASP A 36 9.50 0.25 -7.60
CA ASP A 36 10.64 1.14 -7.32
C ASP A 36 10.25 2.58 -7.68
N GLY A 37 10.43 3.52 -6.76
CA GLY A 37 10.07 4.92 -6.99
C GLY A 37 10.54 5.87 -5.88
N ALA A 38 10.65 7.16 -6.20
CA ALA A 38 11.01 8.22 -5.26
C ALA A 38 9.99 9.37 -5.33
N ALA A 39 9.68 9.97 -4.19
CA ALA A 39 8.82 11.14 -4.08
C ALA A 39 9.35 12.09 -3.00
N ALA A 40 9.22 13.40 -3.24
CA ALA A 40 9.60 14.44 -2.28
C ALA A 40 8.52 15.54 -2.25
N ILE A 41 8.27 16.09 -1.06
CA ILE A 41 7.37 17.23 -0.85
C ILE A 41 8.07 18.23 0.07
N ILE A 42 7.79 19.52 -0.14
CA ILE A 42 8.25 20.59 0.75
C ILE A 42 7.10 20.98 1.67
N VAL A 43 7.34 20.93 2.98
CA VAL A 43 6.38 21.34 3.99
C VAL A 43 6.84 22.66 4.59
N ILE A 44 5.93 23.63 4.63
CA ILE A 44 6.19 24.98 5.11
C ILE A 44 5.06 25.42 6.04
N SER A 45 5.36 26.28 7.01
CA SER A 45 4.32 26.90 7.83
C SER A 45 3.53 27.92 7.03
N GLU A 46 2.25 28.11 7.36
CA GLU A 46 1.39 29.08 6.67
C GLU A 46 1.96 30.51 6.75
N ARG A 47 2.54 30.88 7.90
CA ARG A 47 3.22 32.16 8.08
C ARG A 47 4.36 32.33 7.09
N LYS A 48 5.24 31.33 6.97
CA LYS A 48 6.41 31.42 6.10
C LYS A 48 6.01 31.42 4.62
N ALA A 49 4.95 30.69 4.27
CA ALA A 49 4.38 30.73 2.94
C ALA A 49 3.89 32.14 2.57
N LYS A 50 3.20 32.84 3.49
CA LYS A 50 2.77 34.25 3.29
C LYS A 50 3.95 35.22 3.16
N GLU A 51 4.96 35.09 4.04
CA GLU A 51 6.18 35.92 3.98
C GLU A 51 6.92 35.76 2.64
N LEU A 52 6.99 34.54 2.12
CA LEU A 52 7.65 34.23 0.85
C LEU A 52 6.73 34.40 -0.37
N GLN A 53 5.47 34.81 -0.16
CA GLN A 53 4.44 34.93 -1.21
C GLN A 53 4.24 33.65 -2.04
N ILE A 54 4.41 32.48 -1.40
CA ILE A 54 4.24 31.17 -2.03
C ILE A 54 2.80 30.69 -1.78
N ALA A 55 2.09 30.34 -2.85
CA ALA A 55 0.77 29.71 -2.77
C ALA A 55 0.91 28.20 -2.46
N PRO A 56 0.44 27.70 -1.29
CA PRO A 56 0.50 26.27 -0.98
C PRO A 56 -0.50 25.47 -1.82
N LEU A 57 -0.11 24.26 -2.25
CA LEU A 57 -0.99 23.36 -3.02
C LEU A 57 -2.07 22.68 -2.14
N ALA A 58 -1.76 22.44 -0.87
CA ALA A 58 -2.65 21.78 0.07
C ALA A 58 -2.31 22.18 1.52
N SER A 59 -3.23 21.88 2.45
CA SER A 59 -3.02 22.04 3.90
C SER A 59 -3.16 20.70 4.61
N ILE A 60 -2.25 20.40 5.55
CA ILE A 60 -2.34 19.22 6.40
C ILE A 60 -3.30 19.53 7.55
N ARG A 61 -4.50 18.96 7.52
CA ARG A 61 -5.55 19.22 8.53
C ARG A 61 -5.43 18.36 9.78
N ALA A 62 -5.09 17.09 9.59
CA ALA A 62 -4.90 16.15 10.68
C ALA A 62 -3.93 15.05 10.25
N ASN A 63 -3.17 14.53 11.22
CA ASN A 63 -2.31 13.38 11.05
C ASN A 63 -2.43 12.52 12.31
N THR A 64 -2.75 11.25 12.15
CA THR A 64 -2.90 10.33 13.28
C THR A 64 -2.29 8.97 12.98
N SER A 65 -1.88 8.28 14.03
CA SER A 65 -1.40 6.91 13.97
C SER A 65 -2.27 5.99 14.83
N ALA A 66 -2.61 4.82 14.28
CA ALA A 66 -3.31 3.76 14.98
C ALA A 66 -2.52 2.46 14.97
N TRP A 67 -2.69 1.67 16.03
CA TRP A 67 -2.13 0.33 16.16
C TRP A 67 -3.25 -0.71 16.09
N VAL A 68 -2.95 -1.83 15.44
CA VAL A 68 -3.81 -3.01 15.32
C VAL A 68 -2.93 -4.27 15.35
N PRO A 69 -3.47 -5.44 15.73
CA PRO A 69 -2.73 -6.70 15.67
C PRO A 69 -2.19 -7.00 14.25
N PRO A 70 -0.99 -7.60 14.11
CA PRO A 70 -0.36 -7.84 12.80
C PRO A 70 -1.23 -8.65 11.82
N ARG A 71 -2.04 -9.58 12.34
CA ARG A 71 -2.95 -10.43 11.54
C ARG A 71 -3.97 -9.60 10.72
N ILE A 72 -4.33 -8.41 11.17
CA ILE A 72 -5.36 -7.55 10.56
C ILE A 72 -4.82 -6.17 10.16
N TYR A 73 -3.53 -6.06 9.85
CA TYR A 73 -2.86 -4.78 9.61
C TYR A 73 -3.54 -3.89 8.55
N GLY A 74 -4.15 -4.47 7.50
CA GLY A 74 -4.90 -3.73 6.49
C GLY A 74 -6.05 -2.88 7.05
N HIS A 75 -6.60 -3.25 8.21
CA HIS A 75 -7.67 -2.53 8.91
C HIS A 75 -7.14 -1.33 9.74
N ARG A 76 -5.85 -1.01 9.68
CA ARG A 76 -5.27 0.13 10.40
C ARG A 76 -5.85 1.47 9.93
N SER A 77 -6.13 1.60 8.63
CA SER A 77 -6.59 2.85 8.00
C SER A 77 -7.89 3.36 8.60
N CYS A 78 -8.90 2.49 8.74
CA CYS A 78 -10.18 2.89 9.33
C CYS A 78 -10.04 3.26 10.82
N ARG A 79 -9.15 2.59 11.59
CA ARG A 79 -8.89 2.96 12.99
C ARG A 79 -8.18 4.30 13.10
N SER A 80 -7.27 4.61 12.17
CA SER A 80 -6.58 5.91 12.12
C SER A 80 -7.56 7.02 11.75
N ASN A 81 -8.35 6.83 10.69
CA ASN A 81 -9.33 7.82 10.24
C ASN A 81 -10.36 8.12 11.33
N HIS A 82 -10.88 7.10 12.01
CA HIS A 82 -11.80 7.28 13.14
C HIS A 82 -11.22 8.09 14.30
N LYS A 83 -9.89 8.06 14.51
CA LYS A 83 -9.23 8.92 15.51
C LYS A 83 -9.00 10.34 14.99
N SER A 84 -8.76 10.48 13.68
CA SER A 84 -8.43 11.76 13.05
C SER A 84 -9.63 12.67 12.87
N PHE A 85 -10.82 12.11 12.72
CA PHE A 85 -12.08 12.84 12.44
C PHE A 85 -13.08 12.79 13.61
N LYS A 86 -12.63 12.31 14.77
CA LYS A 86 -13.33 12.49 16.04
C LYS A 86 -12.89 13.78 16.69
#